data_AF-A0A517ZA57-F1
#
_entry.id   AF-A0A517ZA57-F1
#
_cell.length_a   1.000
_cell.length_b   1.000
_cell.length_c   1.000
_cell.angle_alpha   90.00
_cell.angle_beta   90.00
_cell.angle_gamma   90.00
#
_symmetry.space_group_name_H-M   'P 1'
#
loop_
_entity.id
_entity.type
_entity.pdbx_description
1 polymer ?
#
loop_
_entity_poly.entity_id
_entity_poly.type
_entity_poly.pdbx_seq_one_letter_code
_entity_poly.pdbx_strand_id
1 'polypeptide(L)'
;MSEAATEAIFRQRCPSCGRTLRTPTRLKGRRIRCPGCNARVSTSSRDSATRQSSCSEADNAGTRHDRVEQADAYWFARTNKTEKEPYLLYTFDSRQAARQALLEVPGIHIAHDSGQLICTRTLTFGFYESEDGRIEAIVAGWELTPELFETAKRAFRRHGGSPRNDGELSPAAATKGPAKPPARTSLLQKLFGGDSASPKVRRVKKFTRPNVLGMPCTYHVYCAPDARTAKEFLLKTPVSRPMFYLVVETPEGNWGRDKDGIYQE
;
A
#
# COMPACT_ATOMS: atom_id res chain seq x y z
N MET A 1 35.70 -46.96 14.27
CA MET A 1 35.69 -46.26 12.96
C MET A 1 34.64 -45.17 13.07
N SER A 2 35.01 -43.89 13.09
CA SER A 2 34.05 -42.78 13.24
C SER A 2 33.48 -42.41 11.87
N GLU A 3 32.17 -42.58 11.71
CA GLU A 3 31.42 -42.03 10.57
C GLU A 3 31.52 -40.50 10.58
N ALA A 4 32.18 -39.94 9.57
CA ALA A 4 32.21 -38.50 9.35
C ALA A 4 30.82 -38.05 8.85
N ALA A 5 30.06 -37.41 9.72
CA ALA A 5 28.78 -36.79 9.36
C ALA A 5 29.01 -35.71 8.29
N THR A 6 28.47 -35.92 7.09
CA THR A 6 28.53 -34.97 5.97
C THR A 6 27.72 -33.71 6.32
N GLU A 7 28.41 -32.63 6.68
CA GLU A 7 27.79 -31.37 7.06
C GLU A 7 27.14 -30.68 5.84
N ALA A 8 25.86 -30.29 5.94
CA ALA A 8 25.16 -29.60 4.86
C ALA A 8 25.79 -28.23 4.56
N ILE A 9 26.00 -27.90 3.27
CA ILE A 9 26.65 -26.67 2.80
C ILE A 9 25.67 -25.83 1.99
N PHE A 10 25.63 -24.51 2.24
CA PHE A 10 24.91 -23.55 1.40
C PHE A 10 25.85 -22.59 0.67
N ARG A 11 25.35 -22.03 -0.45
CA ARG A 11 26.11 -21.10 -1.31
C ARG A 11 25.54 -19.69 -1.24
N GLN A 12 26.42 -18.71 -1.04
CA GLN A 12 26.08 -17.27 -1.01
C GLN A 12 27.17 -16.45 -1.73
N ARG A 13 26.85 -15.27 -2.27
CA ARG A 13 27.86 -14.40 -2.89
C ARG A 13 28.36 -13.36 -1.89
N CYS A 14 29.67 -13.10 -1.91
CA CYS A 14 30.24 -12.00 -1.13
C CYS A 14 29.78 -10.66 -1.73
N PRO A 15 29.21 -9.73 -0.94
CA PRO A 15 28.73 -8.44 -1.44
C PRO A 15 29.88 -7.52 -1.89
N SER A 16 31.09 -7.67 -1.35
CA SER A 16 32.22 -6.80 -1.71
C SER A 16 32.95 -7.21 -2.98
N CYS A 17 33.06 -8.51 -3.27
CA CYS A 17 33.86 -8.99 -4.41
C CYS A 17 33.11 -9.95 -5.35
N GLY A 18 31.84 -10.24 -5.10
CA GLY A 18 31.01 -11.13 -5.92
C GLY A 18 31.35 -12.63 -5.82
N ARG A 19 32.46 -13.02 -5.16
CA ARG A 19 32.91 -14.41 -5.06
C ARG A 19 31.87 -15.30 -4.35
N THR A 20 31.62 -16.48 -4.90
CA THR A 20 30.70 -17.46 -4.31
C THR A 20 31.37 -18.18 -3.12
N LEU A 21 30.75 -18.08 -1.95
CA LEU A 21 31.17 -18.69 -0.69
C LEU A 21 30.40 -19.99 -0.48
N ARG A 22 31.12 -21.07 -0.13
CA ARG A 22 30.56 -22.32 0.36
C ARG A 22 30.62 -22.32 1.87
N THR A 23 29.48 -22.19 2.53
CA THR A 23 29.39 -22.02 3.98
C THR A 23 28.68 -23.23 4.59
N PRO A 24 29.25 -23.88 5.62
CA PRO A 24 28.55 -24.90 6.38
C PRO A 24 27.29 -24.34 7.06
N THR A 25 26.22 -25.12 7.12
CA THR A 25 24.92 -24.69 7.66
C THR A 25 25.02 -24.25 9.11
N ARG A 26 25.94 -24.80 9.92
CA ARG A 26 26.14 -24.37 11.32
C ARG A 26 26.61 -22.92 11.47
N LEU A 27 27.16 -22.33 10.41
CA LEU A 27 27.61 -20.94 10.43
C LEU A 27 26.50 -19.96 10.01
N LYS A 28 25.32 -20.43 9.59
CA LYS A 28 24.16 -19.60 9.24
C LYS A 28 23.83 -18.66 10.41
N GLY A 29 23.64 -17.38 10.11
CA GLY A 29 23.42 -16.30 11.09
C GLY A 29 24.70 -15.68 11.66
N ARG A 30 25.89 -16.21 11.37
CA ARG A 30 27.17 -15.66 11.86
C ARG A 30 27.84 -14.75 10.83
N ARG A 31 28.80 -13.94 11.28
CA ARG A 31 29.68 -13.17 10.39
C ARG A 31 30.92 -13.99 10.07
N ILE A 32 31.18 -14.25 8.79
CA ILE A 32 32.38 -14.94 8.30
C ILE A 32 33.25 -13.98 7.48
N ARG A 33 34.53 -14.28 7.30
CA ARG A 33 35.40 -13.52 6.39
C ARG A 33 35.38 -14.13 5.00
N CYS A 34 35.28 -13.29 3.97
CA CYS A 34 35.42 -13.73 2.59
C CYS A 34 36.89 -14.11 2.31
N PRO A 35 37.19 -15.31 1.81
CA PRO A 35 38.55 -15.71 1.44
C PRO A 35 39.08 -14.97 0.19
N GLY A 36 38.22 -14.28 -0.56
CA GLY A 36 38.63 -13.51 -1.75
C GLY A 36 39.09 -12.09 -1.45
N CYS A 37 38.38 -11.37 -0.57
CA CYS A 37 38.64 -9.94 -0.31
C CYS A 37 38.77 -9.60 1.18
N ASN A 38 38.75 -10.59 2.07
CA ASN A 38 38.80 -10.43 3.53
C ASN A 38 37.64 -9.62 4.16
N ALA A 39 36.65 -9.21 3.38
CA ALA A 39 35.46 -8.51 3.89
C ALA A 39 34.67 -9.39 4.87
N ARG A 40 34.11 -8.78 5.91
CA ARG A 40 33.20 -9.45 6.86
C ARG A 40 31.82 -9.59 6.22
N VAL A 41 31.45 -10.83 5.88
CA VAL A 41 30.17 -11.17 5.25
C VAL A 41 29.22 -11.73 6.31
N SER A 42 28.06 -11.12 6.46
CA SER A 42 26.98 -11.71 7.26
C SER A 42 26.41 -12.89 6.49
N THR A 43 26.45 -14.07 7.10
CA THR A 43 25.79 -15.24 6.55
C THR A 43 24.33 -15.17 6.95
N SER A 44 23.57 -14.27 6.34
CA SER A 44 22.14 -14.25 6.61
C SER A 44 21.58 -15.64 6.31
N SER A 45 20.67 -16.11 7.16
CA SER A 45 19.73 -17.10 6.66
C SER A 45 19.19 -16.54 5.35
N ARG A 46 19.15 -17.35 4.29
CA ARG A 46 18.25 -17.04 3.19
C ARG A 46 16.84 -17.00 3.77
N ASP A 47 16.48 -15.84 4.30
CA ASP A 47 15.15 -15.34 4.62
C ASP A 47 15.11 -13.84 4.20
N SER A 48 15.85 -13.51 3.14
CA SER A 48 15.46 -12.44 2.21
C SER A 48 14.66 -13.01 1.04
N ALA A 49 14.19 -14.26 1.17
CA ALA A 49 12.86 -14.57 0.68
C ALA A 49 11.95 -13.66 1.52
N THR A 50 11.43 -12.62 0.88
CA THR A 50 10.18 -11.96 1.24
C THR A 50 9.35 -12.99 2.00
N ARG A 51 9.18 -12.82 3.32
CA ARG A 51 7.98 -13.37 3.94
C ARG A 51 6.88 -12.68 3.15
N GLN A 52 6.38 -13.33 2.09
CA GLN A 52 4.97 -13.30 1.79
C GLN A 52 4.34 -13.84 3.08
N SER A 53 4.23 -12.97 4.09
CA SER A 53 3.14 -13.06 5.04
C SER A 53 1.93 -13.30 4.14
N SER A 54 1.28 -14.43 4.31
CA SER A 54 0.12 -14.79 3.52
C SER A 54 -0.96 -13.75 3.81
N CYS A 55 -0.94 -12.64 3.07
CA CYS A 55 -1.90 -11.58 3.22
C CYS A 55 -3.24 -12.08 2.68
N SER A 56 -4.32 -11.64 3.30
CA SER A 56 -5.71 -11.91 2.94
C SER A 56 -6.33 -10.66 2.32
N GLU A 57 -7.50 -10.78 1.73
CA GLU A 57 -8.26 -9.63 1.24
C GLU A 57 -8.56 -8.62 2.37
N ALA A 58 -8.71 -9.11 3.60
CA ALA A 58 -8.94 -8.26 4.77
C ALA A 58 -7.76 -7.33 5.09
N ASP A 59 -6.53 -7.71 4.72
CA ASP A 59 -5.32 -6.92 4.91
C ASP A 59 -5.20 -5.75 3.91
N ASN A 60 -6.12 -5.64 2.95
CA ASN A 60 -6.13 -4.52 2.01
C ASN A 60 -6.43 -3.20 2.74
N ALA A 61 -5.43 -2.32 2.73
CA ALA A 61 -5.48 -0.97 3.26
C ALA A 61 -5.55 0.09 2.14
N GLY A 62 -5.32 -0.28 0.88
CA GLY A 62 -5.39 0.62 -0.26
C GLY A 62 -6.68 0.48 -1.05
N THR A 63 -6.95 1.43 -1.94
CA THR A 63 -8.08 1.38 -2.88
C THR A 63 -7.64 0.70 -4.16
N ARG A 64 -8.19 -0.49 -4.44
CA ARG A 64 -7.88 -1.23 -5.67
C ARG A 64 -8.68 -0.70 -6.86
N HIS A 65 -7.98 -0.43 -7.96
CA HIS A 65 -8.54 -0.17 -9.29
C HIS A 65 -8.27 -1.37 -10.20
N ASP A 66 -9.27 -2.22 -10.39
CA ASP A 66 -9.22 -3.37 -11.31
C ASP A 66 -10.17 -3.21 -12.51
N ARG A 67 -10.95 -2.13 -12.54
CA ARG A 67 -11.87 -1.77 -13.62
C ARG A 67 -11.77 -0.30 -14.01
N VAL A 68 -12.13 0.00 -15.26
CA VAL A 68 -12.06 1.35 -15.83
C VAL A 68 -12.97 2.33 -15.08
N GLU A 69 -14.15 1.91 -14.61
CA GLU A 69 -15.09 2.81 -13.94
C GLU A 69 -14.57 3.32 -12.59
N GLN A 70 -13.76 2.51 -11.90
CA GLN A 70 -13.09 2.92 -10.66
C GLN A 70 -12.03 3.97 -10.96
N ALA A 71 -11.26 3.77 -12.04
CA ALA A 71 -10.25 4.71 -12.47
C ALA A 71 -10.87 6.04 -12.92
N ASP A 72 -11.94 6.00 -13.70
CA ASP A 72 -12.66 7.20 -14.15
C ASP A 72 -13.23 7.99 -12.98
N ALA A 73 -13.84 7.32 -12.00
CA ALA A 73 -14.33 7.97 -10.79
C ALA A 73 -13.20 8.68 -10.03
N TYR A 74 -12.03 8.05 -9.91
CA TYR A 74 -10.85 8.64 -9.29
C TYR A 74 -10.33 9.85 -10.09
N TRP A 75 -10.16 9.72 -11.41
CA TRP A 75 -9.66 10.81 -12.24
C TRP A 75 -10.63 12.01 -12.26
N PHE A 76 -11.94 11.74 -12.33
CA PHE A 76 -12.96 12.78 -12.23
C PHE A 76 -12.90 13.51 -10.88
N ALA A 77 -12.80 12.76 -9.77
CA ALA A 77 -12.68 13.37 -8.44
C ALA A 77 -11.39 14.18 -8.32
N ARG A 78 -10.27 13.64 -8.81
CA ARG A 78 -8.96 14.27 -8.75
C ARG A 78 -8.91 15.56 -9.57
N THR A 79 -9.46 15.59 -10.79
CA THR A 79 -9.46 16.79 -11.65
C THR A 79 -10.09 17.99 -10.95
N ASN A 80 -11.17 17.76 -10.19
CA ASN A 80 -11.91 18.78 -9.47
C ASN A 80 -11.31 19.16 -8.09
N LYS A 81 -10.30 18.43 -7.60
CA LYS A 81 -9.61 18.76 -6.34
C LYS A 81 -8.54 19.83 -6.57
N THR A 82 -8.45 20.77 -5.63
CA THR A 82 -7.33 21.72 -5.52
C THR A 82 -6.04 21.01 -5.10
N GLU A 83 -6.18 19.98 -4.25
CA GLU A 83 -5.08 19.12 -3.81
C GLU A 83 -4.80 18.05 -4.86
N LYS A 84 -3.53 17.79 -5.12
CA LYS A 84 -3.09 16.77 -6.07
C LYS A 84 -2.06 15.87 -5.40
N GLU A 85 -2.48 14.67 -4.99
CA GLU A 85 -1.57 13.65 -4.46
C GLU A 85 -0.58 13.16 -5.53
N PRO A 86 0.61 12.68 -5.17
CA PRO A 86 1.52 12.09 -6.15
C PRO A 86 0.93 10.84 -6.79
N TYR A 87 1.29 10.59 -8.05
CA TYR A 87 0.84 9.42 -8.80
C TYR A 87 1.82 8.98 -9.89
N LEU A 88 1.71 7.72 -10.28
CA LEU A 88 2.27 7.12 -11.49
C LEU A 88 1.13 6.44 -12.27
N LEU A 89 1.02 6.75 -13.56
CA LEU A 89 0.08 6.14 -14.50
C LEU A 89 0.83 5.68 -15.75
N TYR A 90 0.89 4.37 -15.96
CA TYR A 90 1.66 3.75 -17.03
C TYR A 90 0.78 2.80 -17.85
N THR A 91 1.03 2.75 -19.15
CA THR A 91 0.43 1.78 -20.08
C THR A 91 1.37 0.59 -20.28
N PHE A 92 0.79 -0.59 -20.48
CA PHE A 92 1.46 -1.86 -20.71
C PHE A 92 0.74 -2.63 -21.82
N ASP A 93 1.50 -3.46 -22.54
CA ASP A 93 0.95 -4.32 -23.61
C ASP A 93 0.30 -5.60 -23.07
N SER A 94 0.49 -5.93 -21.79
CA SER A 94 -0.10 -7.13 -21.19
C SER A 94 -0.48 -6.96 -19.72
N ARG A 95 -1.55 -7.66 -19.32
CA ARG A 95 -2.01 -7.73 -17.92
C ARG A 95 -0.94 -8.34 -17.02
N GLN A 96 -0.18 -9.30 -17.54
CA GLN A 96 0.88 -9.96 -16.80
C GLN A 96 2.03 -8.99 -16.47
N ALA A 97 2.46 -8.17 -17.43
CA ALA A 97 3.51 -7.18 -17.22
C ALA A 97 3.10 -6.13 -16.16
N ALA A 98 1.90 -5.56 -16.28
CA ALA A 98 1.36 -4.62 -15.30
C ALA A 98 1.27 -5.24 -13.90
N ARG A 99 0.78 -6.49 -13.79
CA ARG A 99 0.69 -7.22 -12.53
C ARG A 99 2.06 -7.44 -11.90
N GLN A 100 3.07 -7.87 -12.67
CA GLN A 100 4.43 -8.07 -12.14
C GLN A 100 5.07 -6.75 -11.71
N ALA A 101 4.85 -5.68 -12.46
CA ALA A 101 5.35 -4.36 -12.11
C ALA A 101 4.79 -3.86 -10.76
N LEU A 102 3.49 -4.04 -10.53
CA LEU A 102 2.85 -3.70 -9.26
C LEU A 102 3.35 -4.55 -8.09
N LEU A 103 3.63 -5.84 -8.30
CA LEU A 103 4.12 -6.73 -7.24
C LEU A 103 5.56 -6.42 -6.79
N GLU A 104 6.30 -5.63 -7.55
CA GLU A 104 7.59 -5.10 -7.11
C GLU A 104 7.47 -3.83 -6.25
N VAL A 105 6.29 -3.21 -6.19
CA VAL A 105 6.05 -2.04 -5.35
C VAL A 105 5.90 -2.49 -3.89
N PRO A 106 6.76 -2.02 -2.97
CA PRO A 106 6.66 -2.37 -1.56
C PRO A 106 5.27 -2.12 -0.96
N GLY A 107 4.67 -3.17 -0.40
CA GLY A 107 3.34 -3.15 0.21
C GLY A 107 2.23 -3.67 -0.70
N ILE A 108 2.49 -3.93 -1.99
CA ILE A 108 1.52 -4.59 -2.88
C ILE A 108 1.77 -6.11 -2.87
N HIS A 109 0.71 -6.88 -2.66
CA HIS A 109 0.75 -8.34 -2.53
C HIS A 109 -0.39 -9.01 -3.31
N ILE A 110 -0.30 -10.34 -3.45
CA ILE A 110 -1.45 -11.18 -3.85
C ILE A 110 -2.08 -11.72 -2.57
N ALA A 111 -3.37 -11.47 -2.39
CA ALA A 111 -4.14 -12.07 -1.31
C ALA A 111 -4.32 -13.58 -1.55
N HIS A 112 -4.05 -14.40 -0.54
CA HIS A 112 -4.07 -15.86 -0.66
C HIS A 112 -5.48 -16.46 -0.78
N ASP A 113 -6.48 -15.77 -0.25
CA ASP A 113 -7.89 -16.16 -0.23
C ASP A 113 -8.65 -15.73 -1.49
N SER A 114 -8.31 -14.57 -2.06
CA SER A 114 -8.99 -14.03 -3.24
C SER A 114 -8.18 -14.13 -4.55
N GLY A 115 -6.85 -14.24 -4.46
CA GLY A 115 -5.94 -14.14 -5.61
C GLY A 115 -5.81 -12.72 -6.18
N GLN A 116 -6.46 -11.73 -5.56
CA GLN A 116 -6.48 -10.34 -6.00
C GLN A 116 -5.25 -9.58 -5.49
N LEU A 117 -4.93 -8.45 -6.13
CA LEU A 117 -3.92 -7.55 -5.60
C LEU A 117 -4.47 -6.85 -4.37
N ILE A 118 -3.66 -6.72 -3.33
CA ILE A 118 -3.95 -5.90 -2.17
C ILE A 118 -2.78 -4.95 -1.92
N CYS A 119 -3.02 -3.86 -1.20
CA CYS A 119 -1.95 -3.00 -0.71
C CYS A 119 -2.08 -2.83 0.81
N THR A 120 -1.02 -3.11 1.56
CA THR A 120 -0.99 -2.89 3.03
C THR A 120 -0.73 -1.43 3.40
N ARG A 121 -0.70 -0.54 2.41
CA ARG A 121 -0.54 0.92 2.56
C ARG A 121 -1.81 1.60 2.04
N THR A 122 -2.11 2.81 2.52
CA THR A 122 -3.25 3.59 2.04
C THR A 122 -2.89 4.30 0.74
N LEU A 123 -2.78 3.50 -0.34
CA LEU A 123 -2.54 3.95 -1.71
C LEU A 123 -3.74 3.59 -2.58
N THR A 124 -3.98 4.38 -3.61
CA THR A 124 -4.74 3.95 -4.77
C THR A 124 -3.81 3.14 -5.67
N PHE A 125 -4.19 1.93 -6.03
CA PHE A 125 -3.32 1.04 -6.81
C PHE A 125 -4.12 0.08 -7.68
N GLY A 126 -3.49 -0.47 -8.71
CA GLY A 126 -4.08 -1.54 -9.50
C GLY A 126 -3.83 -1.37 -10.99
N PHE A 127 -4.54 -2.16 -11.79
CA PHE A 127 -4.48 -2.07 -13.23
C PHE A 127 -5.80 -2.49 -13.86
N TYR A 128 -6.15 -1.85 -14.97
CA TYR A 128 -7.38 -2.06 -15.71
C TYR A 128 -7.10 -1.99 -17.22
N GLU A 129 -8.03 -2.47 -18.02
CA GLU A 129 -7.97 -2.37 -19.47
C GLU A 129 -8.64 -1.06 -19.91
N SER A 130 -7.94 -0.27 -20.73
CA SER A 130 -8.48 0.97 -21.30
C SER A 130 -9.33 0.68 -22.53
N GLU A 131 -10.06 1.69 -23.00
CA GLU A 131 -10.91 1.59 -24.21
C GLU A 131 -10.11 1.19 -25.46
N ASP A 132 -8.82 1.57 -25.52
CA ASP A 132 -7.90 1.23 -26.62
C ASP A 132 -7.30 -0.18 -26.49
N GLY A 133 -7.75 -0.99 -25.52
CA GLY A 133 -7.27 -2.35 -25.26
C GLY A 133 -5.89 -2.44 -24.59
N ARG A 134 -5.30 -1.30 -24.22
CA ARG A 134 -4.04 -1.25 -23.46
C ARG A 134 -4.30 -1.45 -21.98
N ILE A 135 -3.29 -1.94 -21.25
CA ILE A 135 -3.40 -2.09 -19.81
C ILE A 135 -2.82 -0.87 -19.11
N GLU A 136 -3.63 -0.20 -18.31
CA GLU A 136 -3.18 0.93 -17.49
C GLU A 136 -2.95 0.48 -16.06
N ALA A 137 -1.79 0.79 -15.51
CA ALA A 137 -1.49 0.58 -14.09
C ALA A 137 -1.30 1.92 -13.38
N ILE A 138 -1.87 2.02 -12.18
CA ILE A 138 -1.83 3.20 -11.33
C ILE A 138 -1.21 2.87 -9.97
N VAL A 139 -0.40 3.78 -9.45
CA VAL A 139 -0.07 3.90 -8.02
C VAL A 139 -0.17 5.37 -7.64
N ALA A 140 -1.00 5.72 -6.68
CA ALA A 140 -1.21 7.09 -6.25
C ALA A 140 -1.52 7.20 -4.76
N GLY A 141 -1.34 8.40 -4.19
CA GLY A 141 -1.72 8.68 -2.80
C GLY A 141 -0.60 9.29 -1.97
N TRP A 142 -0.95 9.86 -0.82
CA TRP A 142 -0.02 10.57 0.05
C TRP A 142 1.04 9.69 0.73
N GLU A 143 0.83 8.37 0.76
CA GLU A 143 1.84 7.40 1.23
C GLU A 143 2.88 7.03 0.16
N LEU A 144 2.75 7.57 -1.06
CA LEU A 144 3.72 7.42 -2.14
C LEU A 144 4.91 8.36 -1.88
N THR A 145 5.78 7.94 -0.97
CA THR A 145 7.05 8.63 -0.63
C THR A 145 7.99 8.71 -1.86
N PRO A 146 8.95 9.66 -1.91
CA PRO A 146 9.93 9.76 -3.00
C PRO A 146 10.62 8.42 -3.34
N GLU A 147 11.01 7.65 -2.33
CA GLU A 147 11.69 6.36 -2.50
C GLU A 147 10.76 5.32 -3.12
N LEU A 148 9.50 5.31 -2.68
CA LEU A 148 8.46 4.42 -3.21
C LEU A 148 8.10 4.78 -4.65
N PHE A 149 7.98 6.07 -4.94
CA PHE A 149 7.75 6.61 -6.27
C PHE A 149 8.83 6.15 -7.25
N GLU A 150 10.11 6.35 -6.92
CA GLU A 150 11.22 5.92 -7.79
C GLU A 150 11.31 4.40 -7.91
N THR A 151 10.96 3.66 -6.85
CA THR A 151 10.91 2.19 -6.90
C THR A 151 9.81 1.70 -7.83
N ALA A 152 8.60 2.23 -7.70
CA ALA A 152 7.48 1.90 -8.57
C ALA A 152 7.75 2.29 -10.03
N LYS A 153 8.29 3.49 -10.26
CA LYS A 153 8.69 3.97 -11.59
C LYS A 153 9.71 3.04 -12.26
N ARG A 154 10.74 2.61 -11.53
CA ARG A 154 11.73 1.64 -12.03
C ARG A 154 11.11 0.28 -12.31
N ALA A 155 10.19 -0.20 -11.48
CA ALA A 155 9.48 -1.45 -11.71
C ALA A 155 8.63 -1.36 -12.99
N PHE A 156 7.84 -0.30 -13.13
CA PHE A 156 6.96 -0.07 -14.27
C PHE A 156 7.75 -0.07 -15.58
N ARG A 157 8.84 0.70 -15.65
CA ARG A 157 9.73 0.73 -16.83
C ARG A 157 10.40 -0.62 -17.12
N ARG A 158 10.83 -1.35 -16.09
CA ARG A 158 11.49 -2.66 -16.25
C ARG A 158 10.56 -3.70 -16.88
N HIS A 159 9.27 -3.61 -16.59
CA HIS A 159 8.24 -4.49 -17.15
C HIS A 159 7.60 -3.92 -18.43
N GLY A 160 8.29 -3.03 -19.14
CA GLY A 160 7.85 -2.51 -20.44
C GLY A 160 6.76 -1.43 -20.37
N GLY A 161 6.46 -0.92 -19.18
CA GLY A 161 5.49 0.15 -19.02
C GLY A 161 5.99 1.48 -19.56
N SER A 162 5.09 2.26 -20.16
CA SER A 162 5.35 3.63 -20.63
C SER A 162 4.39 4.63 -19.97
N PRO A 163 4.84 5.84 -19.58
CA PRO A 163 3.97 6.82 -18.94
C PRO A 163 2.82 7.26 -19.87
N ARG A 164 1.61 7.43 -19.33
CA ARG A 164 0.43 7.90 -20.07
C ARG A 164 0.30 9.42 -19.99
N ASN A 165 0.52 10.16 -21.09
CA ASN A 165 0.39 11.63 -21.15
C ASN A 165 1.15 12.33 -20.01
N ASP A 166 0.48 13.17 -19.22
CA ASP A 166 1.05 13.86 -18.04
C ASP A 166 1.51 12.89 -16.95
N GLY A 167 1.15 11.60 -17.04
CA GLY A 167 1.81 10.37 -16.61
C GLY A 167 2.22 10.20 -15.15
N GLU A 168 2.81 11.22 -14.57
CA GLU A 168 3.48 11.19 -13.30
C GLU A 168 3.33 12.54 -12.60
N LEU A 169 2.96 12.54 -11.32
CA LEU A 169 3.16 13.68 -10.44
C LEU A 169 4.06 13.23 -9.30
N SER A 170 5.28 13.77 -9.26
CA SER A 170 6.23 13.41 -8.21
C SER A 170 5.75 13.92 -6.84
N PRO A 171 6.19 13.31 -5.73
CA PRO A 171 5.86 13.79 -4.39
C PRO A 171 6.32 15.23 -4.11
N ALA A 172 7.38 15.68 -4.80
CA ALA A 172 7.87 17.05 -4.69
C ALA A 172 6.99 18.08 -5.44
N ALA A 173 6.32 17.65 -6.50
CA ALA A 173 5.39 18.48 -7.27
C ALA A 173 3.94 18.38 -6.77
N ALA A 174 3.66 17.49 -5.81
CA ALA A 174 2.34 17.29 -5.25
C ALA A 174 1.90 18.48 -4.37
N THR A 175 0.67 18.93 -4.55
CA THR A 175 0.12 20.07 -3.81
C THR A 175 -0.79 19.57 -2.70
N LYS A 176 -0.36 19.71 -1.45
CA LYS A 176 -1.26 19.54 -0.30
C LYS A 176 -2.13 20.78 -0.18
N GLY A 177 -3.43 20.60 -0.01
CA GLY A 177 -4.31 21.73 0.27
C GLY A 177 -4.07 22.27 1.67
N PRO A 178 -4.67 23.44 1.99
CA PRO A 178 -4.76 23.87 3.37
C PRO A 178 -5.46 22.77 4.17
N ALA A 179 -4.90 22.40 5.33
CA ALA A 179 -5.53 21.43 6.20
C ALA A 179 -6.99 21.87 6.43
N LYS A 180 -7.96 21.07 5.97
CA LYS A 180 -9.37 21.38 6.17
C LYS A 180 -9.57 21.58 7.68
N PRO A 181 -10.13 22.72 8.13
CA PRO A 181 -10.52 22.84 9.53
C PRO A 181 -11.44 21.66 9.84
N PRO A 182 -11.20 20.90 10.91
CA PRO A 182 -11.97 19.69 11.16
C PRO A 182 -13.43 20.07 11.18
N ALA A 183 -14.25 19.36 10.40
CA ALA A 183 -15.67 19.67 10.22
C ALA A 183 -16.43 19.74 11.56
N ARG A 184 -15.82 19.26 12.66
CA ARG A 184 -16.31 19.30 14.03
C ARG A 184 -15.19 19.42 15.08
N THR A 185 -14.30 20.41 14.98
CA THR A 185 -13.25 20.67 16.00
C THR A 185 -13.81 20.66 17.42
N SER A 186 -15.00 21.24 17.64
CA SER A 186 -15.64 21.30 18.96
C SER A 186 -16.09 19.94 19.50
N LEU A 187 -16.50 18.99 18.65
CA LEU A 187 -16.87 17.64 19.09
C LEU A 187 -15.62 16.82 19.40
N LEU A 188 -14.60 16.88 18.53
CA LEU A 188 -13.32 16.19 18.75
C LEU A 188 -12.62 16.72 19.99
N GLN A 189 -12.59 18.04 20.17
CA GLN A 189 -12.02 18.68 21.36
C GLN A 189 -12.83 18.35 22.63
N LYS A 190 -14.16 18.21 22.57
CA LYS A 190 -14.94 17.71 23.71
C LYS A 190 -14.68 16.24 24.04
N LEU A 191 -14.44 15.40 23.03
CA LEU A 191 -14.28 13.96 23.22
C LEU A 191 -12.84 13.55 23.59
N PHE A 192 -11.86 14.39 23.26
CA PHE A 192 -10.42 14.10 23.44
C PHE A 192 -9.61 15.23 24.10
N GLY A 193 -10.19 16.39 24.36
CA GLY A 193 -9.54 17.52 25.05
C GLY A 193 -9.51 17.31 26.56
N GLY A 194 -8.54 16.53 27.02
CA GLY A 194 -8.18 16.36 28.42
C GLY A 194 -6.96 15.47 28.55
N ASP A 195 -6.04 15.79 29.46
CA ASP A 195 -4.68 15.23 29.61
C ASP A 195 -4.60 13.72 29.95
N SER A 196 -5.68 12.95 29.79
CA SER A 196 -5.72 11.52 30.10
C SER A 196 -6.66 10.69 29.20
N ALA A 197 -7.01 11.18 28.01
CA ALA A 197 -7.83 10.41 27.08
C ALA A 197 -7.00 9.32 26.38
N SER A 198 -7.15 8.06 26.79
CA SER A 198 -6.65 6.89 26.06
C SER A 198 -7.08 6.97 24.58
N PRO A 199 -6.20 6.70 23.60
CA PRO A 199 -6.49 6.85 22.17
C PRO A 199 -7.50 5.79 21.74
N LYS A 200 -8.79 6.13 21.83
CA LYS A 200 -9.88 5.21 21.54
C LYS A 200 -10.84 5.81 20.53
N VAL A 201 -11.16 5.02 19.51
CA VAL A 201 -12.19 5.35 18.54
C VAL A 201 -13.56 5.31 19.22
N ARG A 202 -14.38 6.34 18.99
CA ARG A 202 -15.74 6.42 19.54
C ARG A 202 -16.75 6.49 18.40
N ARG A 203 -17.84 5.72 18.49
CA ARG A 203 -18.94 5.79 17.51
C ARG A 203 -19.73 7.06 17.73
N VAL A 204 -19.97 7.81 16.65
CA VAL A 204 -20.66 9.10 16.69
C VAL A 204 -22.08 8.97 16.17
N LYS A 205 -22.28 8.39 14.97
CA LYS A 205 -23.60 8.32 14.33
C LYS A 205 -23.70 7.19 13.31
N LYS A 206 -24.93 6.81 12.97
CA LYS A 206 -25.27 5.95 11.84
C LYS A 206 -26.37 6.62 11.03
N PHE A 207 -26.23 6.66 9.70
CA PHE A 207 -27.26 7.19 8.82
C PHE A 207 -27.22 6.52 7.44
N THR A 208 -28.30 6.69 6.67
CA THR A 208 -28.39 6.24 5.27
C THR A 208 -28.70 7.45 4.40
N ARG A 209 -28.02 7.59 3.27
CA ARG A 209 -28.31 8.62 2.26
C ARG A 209 -28.20 8.03 0.85
N PRO A 210 -29.01 8.49 -0.13
CA PRO A 210 -28.85 8.07 -1.51
C PRO A 210 -27.50 8.56 -2.07
N ASN A 211 -26.89 7.78 -2.97
CA ASN A 211 -25.78 8.23 -3.81
C ASN A 211 -26.30 9.03 -5.02
N VAL A 212 -25.39 9.41 -5.92
CA VAL A 212 -25.72 10.14 -7.16
C VAL A 212 -26.69 9.40 -8.08
N LEU A 213 -26.79 8.07 -7.96
CA LEU A 213 -27.73 7.22 -8.71
C LEU A 213 -29.01 6.90 -7.92
N GLY A 214 -29.24 7.55 -6.77
CA GLY A 214 -30.41 7.31 -5.92
C GLY A 214 -30.34 6.04 -5.06
N MET A 215 -29.27 5.24 -5.15
CA MET A 215 -29.13 4.00 -4.37
C MET A 215 -28.75 4.29 -2.91
N PRO A 216 -29.33 3.59 -1.92
CA PRO A 216 -29.08 3.86 -0.52
C PRO A 216 -27.67 3.43 -0.08
N CYS A 217 -26.92 4.36 0.51
CA CYS A 217 -25.61 4.12 1.11
C CYS A 217 -25.69 4.27 2.64
N THR A 218 -25.23 3.27 3.38
CA THR A 218 -25.23 3.26 4.86
C THR A 218 -23.85 3.67 5.40
N TYR A 219 -23.83 4.65 6.30
CA TYR A 219 -22.61 5.18 6.91
C TYR A 219 -22.60 4.93 8.42
N HIS A 220 -21.51 4.38 8.93
CA HIS A 220 -21.19 4.38 10.35
C HIS A 220 -20.03 5.35 10.59
N VAL A 221 -20.30 6.43 11.31
CA VAL A 221 -19.32 7.47 11.59
C VAL A 221 -18.78 7.33 13.00
N TYR A 222 -17.47 7.42 13.11
CA TYR A 222 -16.67 7.37 14.32
C TYR A 222 -15.80 8.62 14.40
N CYS A 223 -15.16 8.83 15.54
CA CYS A 223 -14.11 9.82 15.70
C CYS A 223 -12.88 9.20 16.35
N ALA A 224 -11.70 9.70 15.97
CA ALA A 224 -10.42 9.30 16.53
C ALA A 224 -9.56 10.55 16.83
N PRO A 225 -8.60 10.45 17.77
CA PRO A 225 -7.74 11.59 18.13
C PRO A 225 -6.77 11.99 17.01
N ASP A 226 -6.37 11.02 16.17
CA ASP A 226 -5.39 11.22 15.11
C ASP A 226 -5.63 10.24 13.94
N ALA A 227 -5.02 10.56 12.79
CA ALA A 227 -5.11 9.75 11.57
C ALA A 227 -4.59 8.31 11.75
N ARG A 228 -3.57 8.10 12.61
CA ARG A 228 -2.99 6.78 12.86
C ARG A 228 -3.99 5.86 13.54
N THR A 229 -4.65 6.34 14.60
CA THR A 229 -5.67 5.63 15.36
C THR A 229 -6.89 5.33 14.48
N ALA A 230 -7.27 6.25 13.60
CA ALA A 230 -8.32 6.02 12.62
C ALA A 230 -7.99 4.86 11.67
N LYS A 231 -6.80 4.86 11.06
CA LYS A 231 -6.36 3.79 10.15
C LYS A 231 -6.25 2.45 10.85
N GLU A 232 -5.69 2.40 12.06
CA GLU A 232 -5.60 1.16 12.86
C GLU A 232 -6.99 0.56 13.15
N PHE A 233 -7.99 1.41 13.43
CA PHE A 233 -9.37 0.96 13.63
C PHE A 233 -9.99 0.42 12.33
N LEU A 234 -9.81 1.13 11.22
CA LEU A 234 -10.35 0.74 9.92
C LEU A 234 -9.73 -0.57 9.42
N LEU A 235 -8.43 -0.78 9.64
CA LEU A 235 -7.74 -2.04 9.33
C LEU A 235 -8.32 -3.23 10.10
N LYS A 236 -8.67 -3.03 11.37
CA LYS A 236 -9.27 -4.08 12.23
C LYS A 236 -10.77 -4.30 11.97
N THR A 237 -11.39 -3.46 11.16
CA THR A 237 -12.85 -3.48 10.92
C THR A 237 -13.14 -3.59 9.42
N PRO A 238 -12.87 -4.76 8.80
CA PRO A 238 -13.08 -4.93 7.37
C PRO A 238 -14.55 -4.75 6.99
N VAL A 239 -14.77 -4.17 5.82
CA VAL A 239 -16.08 -4.03 5.19
C VAL A 239 -16.09 -4.92 3.96
N SER A 240 -17.03 -5.85 3.89
CA SER A 240 -17.24 -6.69 2.70
C SER A 240 -18.56 -6.36 1.97
N ARG A 241 -19.44 -5.60 2.62
CA ARG A 241 -20.79 -5.31 2.10
C ARG A 241 -20.77 -4.11 1.14
N PRO A 242 -21.35 -4.22 -0.07
CA PRO A 242 -21.55 -3.07 -0.95
C PRO A 242 -22.38 -1.96 -0.28
N MET A 243 -22.13 -0.71 -0.67
CA MET A 243 -22.86 0.48 -0.20
C MET A 243 -22.82 0.68 1.34
N PHE A 244 -21.82 0.13 2.00
CA PHE A 244 -21.57 0.32 3.42
C PHE A 244 -20.22 1.00 3.63
N TYR A 245 -20.22 2.04 4.46
CA TYR A 245 -19.07 2.91 4.67
C TYR A 245 -18.81 3.07 6.16
N LEU A 246 -17.58 2.86 6.57
CA LEU A 246 -17.05 3.35 7.85
C LEU A 246 -16.38 4.69 7.59
N VAL A 247 -16.65 5.70 8.41
CA VAL A 247 -15.97 7.00 8.33
C VAL A 247 -15.43 7.34 9.71
N VAL A 248 -14.17 7.71 9.81
CA VAL A 248 -13.52 8.14 11.05
C VAL A 248 -13.09 9.58 10.90
N GLU A 249 -13.74 10.47 11.64
CA GLU A 249 -13.42 11.90 11.70
C GLU A 249 -12.18 12.10 12.58
N THR A 250 -11.17 12.81 12.08
CA THR A 250 -9.94 13.17 12.80
C THR A 250 -9.63 14.66 12.60
N PRO A 251 -8.79 15.28 13.46
CA PRO A 251 -8.33 16.65 13.24
C PRO A 251 -7.65 16.89 11.89
N GLU A 252 -6.99 15.86 11.34
CA GLU A 252 -6.23 15.91 10.09
C GLU A 252 -7.07 15.62 8.84
N GLY A 253 -8.36 15.29 9.02
CA GLY A 253 -9.29 14.93 7.95
C GLY A 253 -10.12 13.69 8.27
N ASN A 254 -10.92 13.24 7.31
CA ASN A 254 -11.74 12.05 7.47
C ASN A 254 -11.12 10.86 6.73
N TRP A 255 -11.15 9.70 7.37
CA TRP A 255 -10.69 8.43 6.80
C TRP A 255 -11.88 7.50 6.63
N GLY A 256 -12.10 7.02 5.41
CA GLY A 256 -13.16 6.10 5.07
C GLY A 256 -12.65 4.68 4.90
N ARG A 257 -13.53 3.69 5.09
CA ARG A 257 -13.35 2.33 4.59
C ARG A 257 -14.64 1.82 3.98
N ASP A 258 -14.53 1.27 2.77
CA ASP A 258 -15.59 0.52 2.11
C ASP A 258 -15.08 -0.88 1.70
N LYS A 259 -15.80 -1.53 0.78
CA LYS A 259 -15.42 -2.87 0.29
C LYS A 259 -14.11 -2.89 -0.50
N ASP A 260 -13.67 -1.76 -1.04
CA ASP A 260 -12.53 -1.66 -1.96
C ASP A 260 -11.25 -1.19 -1.25
N GLY A 261 -11.37 -0.65 -0.03
CA GLY A 261 -10.21 -0.32 0.80
C GLY A 261 -10.42 0.84 1.76
N ILE A 262 -9.32 1.32 2.34
CA ILE A 262 -9.29 2.56 3.12
C ILE A 262 -8.97 3.72 2.17
N TYR A 263 -9.69 4.83 2.32
CA TYR A 263 -9.51 6.03 1.52
C TYR A 263 -9.56 7.29 2.41
N GLN A 264 -9.11 8.41 1.86
CA GLN A 264 -9.24 9.73 2.48
C GLN A 264 -10.34 10.52 1.77
N GLU A 265 -11.30 11.09 2.50
CA GLU A 265 -12.42 11.87 1.93
C GLU A 265 -12.01 13.26 1.41
#